data_AF-A0A7X9B4N9-F1
#
_entry.id   AF-A0A7X9B4N9-F1
#
_cell.length_a   1.000
_cell.length_b   1.000
_cell.length_c   1.000
_cell.angle_alpha   90.00
_cell.angle_beta   90.00
_cell.angle_gamma   90.00
#
_symmetry.space_group_name_H-M   'P 1'
#
loop_
_entity.id
_entity.type
_entity.pdbx_description
1 polymer ?
#
loop_
_entity_poly.entity_id
_entity_poly.type
_entity_poly.pdbx_seq_one_letter_code
_entity_poly.pdbx_strand_id
1 'polypeptide(L)'
;MFTHKPDYEVVLNRFEAWWHAEIVDRALFGLRLAQPPEKRQAVPVKHFAGHRERWLDTEYLVERTVAAMNNQIFLADSLPIVFPNLGPDVFAACYGCELEYGESTTWSHPILKDLSEESLAGLAFDTNSFAFRKLEEMTHALLEVGKGHFIVGYTDIRPGGDAIAAFRHPQELLLDTIDNPEGIKKLLDQVTDDFFRFYEFFHELLS
;
A
#
# COMPACT_ATOMS: atom_id res chain seq x y z
N MET A 1 20.06 -13.50 -1.57
CA MET A 1 19.37 -14.60 -2.27
C MET A 1 18.12 -14.97 -1.49
N PHE A 2 16.94 -14.90 -2.11
CA PHE A 2 15.67 -15.18 -1.42
C PHE A 2 15.41 -16.67 -1.29
N THR A 3 15.08 -17.16 -0.09
CA THR A 3 14.78 -18.58 0.14
C THR A 3 13.55 -19.04 -0.61
N HIS A 4 12.52 -18.20 -0.73
CA HIS A 4 11.28 -18.53 -1.45
C HIS A 4 11.42 -18.40 -2.98
N LYS A 5 12.49 -17.75 -3.46
CA LYS A 5 12.75 -17.57 -4.88
C LYS A 5 14.26 -17.60 -5.17
N PRO A 6 14.89 -18.79 -5.19
CA PRO A 6 16.33 -18.92 -5.37
C PRO A 6 16.84 -18.34 -6.71
N ASP A 7 16.01 -18.35 -7.75
CA ASP A 7 16.27 -17.78 -9.07
C ASP A 7 15.81 -16.31 -9.19
N TYR A 8 15.72 -15.58 -8.07
CA TYR A 8 15.27 -14.19 -8.01
C TYR A 8 15.93 -13.29 -9.06
N GLU A 9 17.26 -13.29 -9.16
CA GLU A 9 18.01 -12.42 -10.10
C GLU A 9 17.59 -12.65 -11.56
N VAL A 10 17.31 -13.92 -11.92
CA VAL A 10 16.85 -14.27 -13.27
C VAL A 10 15.45 -13.70 -13.52
N VAL A 11 14.56 -13.82 -12.53
CA VAL A 11 13.19 -13.29 -12.63
C VAL A 11 13.19 -11.77 -12.63
N LEU A 12 14.02 -11.12 -11.79
CA LEU A 12 14.16 -9.66 -11.77
C LEU A 12 14.56 -9.13 -13.15
N ASN A 13 15.58 -9.71 -13.77
CA ASN A 13 16.00 -9.30 -15.12
C ASN A 13 14.89 -9.44 -16.17
N ARG A 14 13.96 -10.39 -16.00
CA ARG A 14 12.79 -10.52 -16.89
C ARG A 14 11.77 -9.40 -16.65
N PHE A 15 11.58 -8.97 -15.41
CA PHE A 15 10.76 -7.79 -15.11
C PHE A 15 11.40 -6.52 -15.67
N GLU A 16 12.72 -6.35 -15.54
CA GLU A 16 13.46 -5.23 -16.13
C GLU A 16 13.28 -5.20 -17.65
N ALA A 17 13.48 -6.33 -18.33
CA ALA A 17 13.25 -6.43 -19.77
C ALA A 17 11.81 -6.07 -20.16
N TRP A 18 10.82 -6.50 -19.37
CA TRP A 18 9.42 -6.14 -19.60
C TRP A 18 9.16 -4.63 -19.46
N TRP A 19 9.70 -4.00 -18.41
CA TRP A 19 9.58 -2.54 -18.20
C TRP A 19 10.26 -1.71 -19.30
N HIS A 20 11.36 -2.21 -19.86
CA HIS A 20 12.05 -1.60 -21.00
C HIS A 20 11.44 -1.97 -22.35
N ALA A 21 10.31 -2.68 -22.38
CA ALA A 21 9.63 -3.17 -23.57
C ALA A 21 10.53 -4.02 -24.50
N GLU A 22 11.50 -4.73 -23.93
CA GLU A 22 12.38 -5.62 -24.66
C GLU A 22 11.64 -6.89 -25.11
N ILE A 23 11.96 -7.36 -26.31
CA ILE A 23 11.41 -8.62 -26.83
C ILE A 23 12.31 -9.77 -26.37
N VAL A 24 11.88 -10.46 -25.32
CA VAL A 24 12.51 -11.67 -24.81
C VAL A 24 11.80 -12.93 -25.30
N ASP A 25 12.28 -14.10 -24.85
CA ASP A 25 11.84 -15.43 -25.25
C ASP A 25 10.33 -15.73 -25.04
N ARG A 26 9.72 -15.19 -23.98
CA ARG A 26 8.30 -15.36 -23.64
C ARG A 26 7.81 -14.25 -22.71
N ALA A 27 6.50 -14.05 -22.69
CA ALA A 27 5.85 -13.15 -21.72
C ALA A 27 6.10 -13.56 -20.26
N LEU A 28 5.98 -12.59 -19.35
CA LEU A 28 5.96 -12.85 -17.91
C LEU A 28 4.76 -13.72 -17.55
N PHE A 29 5.01 -14.76 -16.76
CA PHE A 29 3.99 -15.67 -16.25
C PHE A 29 4.34 -16.09 -14.84
N GLY A 30 3.47 -15.79 -13.87
CA GLY A 30 3.63 -16.18 -12.48
C GLY A 30 2.62 -17.24 -12.08
N LEU A 31 3.08 -18.25 -11.33
CA LEU A 31 2.21 -19.26 -10.73
C LEU A 31 2.55 -19.43 -9.25
N ARG A 32 1.53 -19.33 -8.40
CA ARG A 32 1.63 -19.62 -6.97
C ARG A 32 0.87 -20.90 -6.67
N LEU A 33 1.54 -21.85 -6.02
CA LEU A 33 0.92 -23.09 -5.54
C LEU A 33 0.99 -23.14 -4.01
N ALA A 34 0.03 -23.81 -3.38
CA ALA A 34 0.15 -24.14 -1.98
C ALA A 34 1.24 -25.21 -1.77
N GLN A 35 1.98 -25.12 -0.68
CA GLN A 35 2.84 -26.21 -0.23
C GLN A 35 2.03 -27.49 -0.01
N PRO A 36 2.67 -28.68 -0.10
CA PRO A 36 2.05 -29.93 0.34
C PRO A 36 1.57 -29.81 1.80
N PRO A 37 0.42 -30.39 2.17
CA PRO A 37 -0.15 -30.26 3.52
C PRO A 37 0.84 -30.55 4.65
N GLU A 38 1.71 -31.53 4.48
CA GLU A 38 2.74 -31.94 5.44
C GLU A 38 3.86 -30.92 5.66
N LYS A 39 4.02 -29.95 4.76
CA LYS A 39 4.99 -28.85 4.87
C LYS A 39 4.34 -27.53 5.31
N ARG A 40 3.02 -27.49 5.43
CA ARG A 40 2.30 -26.26 5.81
C ARG A 40 2.48 -25.97 7.29
N GLN A 41 2.80 -24.72 7.58
CA GLN A 41 2.75 -24.14 8.91
C GLN A 41 1.31 -23.77 9.27
N ALA A 42 0.99 -23.81 10.56
CA ALA A 42 -0.28 -23.31 11.05
C ALA A 42 -0.38 -21.79 10.79
N VAL A 43 -1.53 -21.35 10.30
CA VAL A 43 -1.82 -19.92 10.17
C VAL A 43 -2.27 -19.40 11.53
N PRO A 44 -1.72 -18.27 12.03
CA PRO A 44 -2.13 -17.72 13.32
C PRO A 44 -3.62 -17.35 13.30
N VAL A 45 -4.30 -17.68 14.39
CA VAL A 45 -5.71 -17.34 14.62
C VAL A 45 -5.78 -16.50 15.88
N LYS A 46 -6.26 -15.26 15.73
CA LYS A 46 -6.44 -14.31 16.83
C LYS A 46 -7.84 -13.73 16.75
N HIS A 47 -8.49 -13.56 17.91
CA HIS A 47 -9.80 -12.92 18.00
C HIS A 47 -9.59 -11.43 18.27
N PHE A 48 -10.35 -10.60 17.57
CA PHE A 48 -10.29 -9.13 17.68
C PHE A 48 -11.66 -8.58 18.05
N ALA A 49 -11.68 -7.46 18.76
CA ALA A 49 -12.92 -6.76 19.11
C ALA A 49 -13.63 -6.20 17.87
N GLY A 50 -12.88 -5.78 16.86
CA GLY A 50 -13.39 -5.31 15.59
C GLY A 50 -12.33 -5.36 14.49
N HIS A 51 -12.71 -4.89 13.30
CA HIS A 51 -11.81 -4.86 12.15
C HIS A 51 -10.63 -3.92 12.38
N ARG A 52 -10.86 -2.75 12.99
CA ARG A 52 -9.80 -1.77 13.27
C ARG A 52 -8.64 -2.40 14.06
N GLU A 53 -8.94 -3.11 15.15
CA GLU A 53 -7.90 -3.77 15.96
C GLU A 53 -7.13 -4.81 15.13
N ARG A 54 -7.81 -5.57 14.27
CA ARG A 54 -7.17 -6.55 13.39
C ARG A 54 -6.26 -5.91 12.34
N TRP A 55 -6.67 -4.79 11.74
CA TRP A 55 -5.88 -4.08 10.73
C TRP A 55 -4.62 -3.45 11.34
N LEU A 56 -4.72 -2.98 12.60
CA LEU A 56 -3.66 -2.27 13.30
C LEU A 56 -2.74 -3.17 14.13
N ASP A 57 -2.95 -4.48 14.12
CA ASP A 57 -2.11 -5.44 14.84
C ASP A 57 -0.92 -5.88 13.98
N THR A 58 0.23 -5.21 14.18
CA THR A 58 1.47 -5.47 13.42
C THR A 58 2.03 -6.86 13.68
N GLU A 59 1.96 -7.34 14.93
CA GLU A 59 2.43 -8.69 15.27
C GLU A 59 1.63 -9.73 14.50
N TYR A 60 0.30 -9.61 14.50
CA TYR A 60 -0.58 -10.52 13.78
C TYR A 60 -0.36 -10.45 12.26
N LEU A 61 -0.12 -9.25 11.71
CA LEU A 61 0.28 -9.09 10.31
C LEU A 61 1.55 -9.88 10.00
N VAL A 62 2.60 -9.73 10.83
CA VAL A 62 3.89 -10.40 10.65
C VAL A 62 3.73 -11.91 10.73
N GLU A 63 3.11 -12.43 11.79
CA GLU A 63 2.89 -13.87 11.99
C GLU A 63 2.14 -14.49 10.81
N ARG A 64 1.06 -13.83 10.36
CA ARG A 64 0.24 -14.32 9.25
C ARG A 64 1.02 -14.27 7.93
N THR A 65 1.83 -13.23 7.72
CA THR A 65 2.66 -13.10 6.52
C THR A 65 3.71 -14.20 6.44
N VAL A 66 4.44 -14.45 7.52
CA VAL A 66 5.46 -15.51 7.57
C VAL A 66 4.82 -16.87 7.29
N ALA A 67 3.70 -17.19 7.94
CA ALA A 67 2.98 -18.43 7.67
C ALA A 67 2.49 -18.51 6.21
N ALA A 68 1.96 -17.42 5.65
CA ALA A 68 1.47 -17.40 4.27
C ALA A 68 2.59 -17.61 3.25
N MET A 69 3.73 -16.93 3.41
CA MET A 69 4.91 -17.05 2.54
C MET A 69 5.51 -18.45 2.60
N ASN A 70 5.65 -19.01 3.81
CA ASN A 70 6.15 -20.37 3.99
C ASN A 70 5.21 -21.43 3.41
N ASN A 71 3.91 -21.16 3.38
CA ASN A 71 2.89 -22.07 2.85
C ASN A 71 2.70 -21.99 1.33
N GLN A 72 3.49 -21.17 0.63
CA GLN A 72 3.42 -21.01 -0.82
C GLN A 72 4.71 -21.49 -1.53
N ILE A 73 4.54 -21.89 -2.78
CA ILE A 73 5.59 -22.17 -3.75
C ILE A 73 5.46 -21.14 -4.88
N PHE A 74 6.53 -20.39 -5.14
CA PHE A 74 6.58 -19.33 -6.15
C PHE A 74 7.28 -19.84 -7.42
N LEU A 75 6.49 -20.17 -8.44
CA LEU A 75 6.96 -20.76 -9.68
C LEU A 75 6.99 -19.73 -10.82
N ALA A 76 7.78 -20.06 -11.85
CA ALA A 76 8.00 -19.22 -13.03
C ALA A 76 8.42 -17.80 -12.62
N ASP A 77 7.75 -16.77 -13.09
CA ASP A 77 8.10 -15.37 -12.80
C ASP A 77 7.37 -14.82 -11.56
N SER A 78 6.74 -15.68 -10.73
CA SER A 78 6.12 -15.22 -9.49
C SER A 78 7.18 -14.83 -8.46
N LEU A 79 7.08 -13.61 -7.95
CA LEU A 79 7.91 -13.12 -6.85
C LEU A 79 7.17 -13.25 -5.50
N PRO A 80 7.86 -13.57 -4.41
CA PRO A 80 7.30 -13.57 -3.06
C PRO A 80 7.25 -12.13 -2.55
N ILE A 81 6.12 -11.44 -2.78
CA ILE A 81 5.92 -10.04 -2.38
C ILE A 81 4.83 -9.94 -1.33
N VAL A 82 5.10 -9.18 -0.27
CA VAL A 82 4.11 -8.67 0.69
C VAL A 82 4.16 -7.15 0.70
N PHE A 83 3.09 -6.49 1.12
CA PHE A 83 3.10 -5.07 1.42
C PHE A 83 2.36 -4.79 2.74
N PRO A 84 2.80 -3.78 3.51
CA PRO A 84 2.02 -3.28 4.63
C PRO A 84 0.76 -2.61 4.06
N ASN A 85 -0.40 -2.89 4.64
CA ASN A 85 -1.68 -2.46 4.05
C ASN A 85 -2.60 -1.86 5.12
N LEU A 86 -2.97 -0.59 4.93
CA LEU A 86 -4.02 0.10 5.70
C LEU A 86 -5.23 0.48 4.80
N GLY A 87 -5.28 -0.12 3.61
CA GLY A 87 -6.25 0.12 2.58
C GLY A 87 -5.97 1.36 1.73
N PRO A 88 -6.85 1.64 0.78
CA PRO A 88 -6.56 2.53 -0.35
C PRO A 88 -6.40 4.00 0.03
N ASP A 89 -7.08 4.44 1.09
CA ASP A 89 -7.15 5.84 1.49
C ASP A 89 -6.07 6.20 2.53
N VAL A 90 -5.05 5.35 2.71
CA VAL A 90 -3.98 5.59 3.70
C VAL A 90 -3.23 6.90 3.43
N PHE A 91 -3.05 7.27 2.16
CA PHE A 91 -2.43 8.54 1.80
C PHE A 91 -3.32 9.72 2.22
N ALA A 92 -4.63 9.65 1.97
CA ALA A 92 -5.57 10.67 2.44
C ALA A 92 -5.66 10.73 3.98
N ALA A 93 -5.53 9.58 4.65
CA ALA A 93 -5.49 9.52 6.12
C ALA A 93 -4.28 10.25 6.72
N CYS A 94 -3.20 10.44 5.94
CA CYS A 94 -2.06 11.27 6.36
C CYS A 94 -2.39 12.77 6.39
N TYR A 95 -3.52 13.20 5.84
CA TYR A 95 -4.08 14.55 5.94
C TYR A 95 -5.15 14.69 7.04
N GLY A 96 -5.43 13.62 7.77
CA GLY A 96 -6.45 13.60 8.83
C GLY A 96 -7.81 13.04 8.42
N CYS A 97 -7.96 12.48 7.21
CA CYS A 97 -9.12 11.66 6.89
C CYS A 97 -9.20 10.44 7.82
N GLU A 98 -10.26 10.34 8.61
CA GLU A 98 -10.47 9.18 9.46
C GLU A 98 -10.77 7.95 8.59
N LEU A 99 -10.11 6.83 8.90
CA LEU A 99 -10.34 5.55 8.24
C LEU A 99 -11.38 4.72 9.01
N GLU A 100 -12.42 4.31 8.31
CA GLU A 100 -13.31 3.23 8.74
C GLU A 100 -12.77 1.89 8.21
N TYR A 101 -12.70 0.89 9.08
CA TYR A 101 -12.06 -0.39 8.80
C TYR A 101 -13.09 -1.49 8.57
N GLY A 102 -13.12 -2.05 7.37
CA GLY A 102 -13.97 -3.18 7.00
C GLY A 102 -13.27 -4.54 7.06
N GLU A 103 -13.99 -5.58 6.65
CA GLU A 103 -13.47 -6.95 6.61
C GLU A 103 -12.32 -7.12 5.60
N SER A 104 -12.43 -6.49 4.43
CA SER A 104 -11.47 -6.65 3.32
C SER A 104 -10.87 -5.34 2.81
N THR A 105 -11.42 -4.19 3.19
CA THR A 105 -10.96 -2.85 2.76
C THR A 105 -11.15 -1.83 3.87
N THR A 106 -10.62 -0.62 3.66
CA THR A 106 -10.93 0.58 4.45
C THR A 106 -11.53 1.65 3.55
N TRP A 107 -12.17 2.64 4.17
CA TRP A 107 -12.74 3.83 3.53
C TRP A 107 -12.42 5.06 4.36
N SER A 108 -12.22 6.21 3.73
CA SER A 108 -12.04 7.48 4.42
C SER A 108 -13.34 8.27 4.59
N HIS A 109 -13.38 9.09 5.63
CA HIS A 109 -14.37 10.14 5.77
C HIS A 109 -13.84 11.48 5.21
N PRO A 110 -14.61 12.17 4.34
CA PRO A 110 -14.24 13.49 3.81
C PRO A 110 -14.04 14.54 4.90
N ILE A 111 -13.05 15.41 4.68
CA ILE A 111 -12.66 16.47 5.61
C ILE A 111 -12.88 17.88 5.04
N LEU A 112 -13.09 18.02 3.73
CA LEU A 112 -13.37 19.28 3.06
C LEU A 112 -14.86 19.43 2.73
N LYS A 113 -15.43 20.57 3.12
CA LYS A 113 -16.80 20.96 2.77
C LYS A 113 -16.88 21.74 1.44
N ASP A 114 -15.80 22.40 1.09
CA ASP A 114 -15.61 23.16 -0.15
C ASP A 114 -14.10 23.29 -0.43
N LEU A 115 -13.77 23.90 -1.57
CA LEU A 115 -12.39 24.19 -1.99
C LEU A 115 -12.04 25.68 -1.80
N SER A 116 -12.64 26.35 -0.81
CA SER A 116 -12.27 27.72 -0.46
C SER A 116 -10.89 27.78 0.19
N GLU A 117 -10.24 28.94 0.13
CA GLU A 117 -8.93 29.15 0.79
C GLU A 117 -8.99 28.85 2.30
N GLU A 118 -10.12 29.13 2.96
CA GLU A 118 -10.33 28.83 4.39
C GLU A 118 -10.36 27.33 4.66
N SER A 119 -11.11 26.55 3.87
CA SER A 119 -11.16 25.09 3.99
C SER A 119 -9.80 24.44 3.70
N LEU A 120 -9.04 24.99 2.75
CA LEU A 120 -7.73 24.46 2.35
C LEU A 120 -6.61 24.85 3.32
N ALA A 121 -6.75 25.94 4.08
CA ALA A 121 -5.70 26.41 4.99
C ALA A 121 -5.29 25.39 6.06
N GLY A 122 -6.20 24.47 6.43
CA GLY A 122 -5.93 23.39 7.39
C GLY A 122 -5.48 22.07 6.77
N LEU A 123 -5.48 21.94 5.43
CA LEU A 123 -5.16 20.70 4.74
C LEU A 123 -3.65 20.58 4.55
N ALA A 124 -3.02 19.71 5.33
CA ALA A 124 -1.58 19.49 5.28
C ALA A 124 -1.24 18.01 5.41
N PHE A 125 -0.27 17.57 4.60
CA PHE A 125 0.32 16.24 4.73
C PHE A 125 1.17 16.15 6.00
N ASP A 126 0.86 15.18 6.86
CA ASP A 126 1.56 14.98 8.13
C ASP A 126 2.21 13.59 8.22
N THR A 127 3.55 13.58 8.19
CA THR A 127 4.36 12.37 8.40
C THR A 127 4.35 11.89 9.86
N ASN A 128 3.83 12.68 10.79
CA ASN A 128 3.57 12.27 12.18
C ASN A 128 2.14 11.79 12.39
N SER A 129 1.29 11.81 11.35
CA SER A 129 -0.06 11.27 11.43
C SER A 129 -0.04 9.80 11.87
N PHE A 130 -1.12 9.38 12.53
CA PHE A 130 -1.26 7.99 12.96
C PHE A 130 -1.10 7.02 11.78
N ALA A 131 -1.70 7.33 10.62
CA ALA A 131 -1.63 6.50 9.42
C ALA A 131 -0.19 6.34 8.91
N PHE A 132 0.56 7.43 8.78
CA PHE A 132 1.94 7.40 8.30
C PHE A 132 2.84 6.60 9.25
N ARG A 133 2.80 6.93 10.55
CA ARG A 133 3.61 6.25 11.58
C ARG A 133 3.26 4.78 11.72
N LYS A 134 1.98 4.43 11.57
CA LYS A 134 1.55 3.03 11.61
C LYS A 134 2.03 2.26 10.38
N LEU A 135 1.98 2.88 9.20
CA LEU A 135 2.49 2.28 7.99
C LEU A 135 4.01 2.06 8.07
N GLU A 136 4.76 3.04 8.56
CA GLU A 136 6.20 2.95 8.86
C GLU A 136 6.50 1.78 9.82
N GLU A 137 5.76 1.68 10.93
CA GLU A 137 5.89 0.59 11.92
C GLU A 137 5.67 -0.79 11.26
N MET A 138 4.59 -0.95 10.48
CA MET A 138 4.29 -2.21 9.78
C MET A 138 5.35 -2.54 8.73
N THR A 139 5.86 -1.54 8.03
CA THR A 139 6.91 -1.70 7.02
C THR A 139 8.19 -2.23 7.66
N HIS A 140 8.66 -1.61 8.74
CA HIS A 140 9.83 -2.07 9.48
C HIS A 140 9.67 -3.50 10.00
N ALA A 141 8.51 -3.82 10.58
CA ALA A 141 8.24 -5.14 11.11
C ALA A 141 8.28 -6.22 10.02
N LEU A 142 7.74 -5.93 8.82
CA LEU A 142 7.80 -6.83 7.67
C LEU A 142 9.21 -6.95 7.09
N LEU A 143 9.98 -5.86 7.02
CA LEU A 143 11.36 -5.88 6.53
C LEU A 143 12.25 -6.76 7.40
N GLU A 144 12.09 -6.68 8.72
CA GLU A 144 12.86 -7.48 9.68
C GLU A 144 12.67 -8.98 9.45
N VAL A 145 11.42 -9.45 9.32
CA VAL A 145 11.13 -10.87 9.08
C VAL A 145 11.29 -11.30 7.62
N GLY A 146 11.25 -10.36 6.69
CA GLY A 146 11.33 -10.61 5.24
C GLY A 146 12.76 -10.79 4.73
N LYS A 147 13.76 -10.34 5.50
CA LYS A 147 15.17 -10.33 5.10
C LYS A 147 15.63 -11.71 4.61
N GLY A 148 15.93 -11.82 3.33
CA GLY A 148 16.38 -13.06 2.69
C GLY A 148 15.27 -14.09 2.41
N HIS A 149 14.00 -13.76 2.67
CA HIS A 149 12.86 -14.65 2.47
C HIS A 149 11.90 -14.14 1.38
N PHE A 150 11.45 -12.89 1.50
CA PHE A 150 10.49 -12.26 0.57
C PHE A 150 10.73 -10.76 0.44
N ILE A 151 10.13 -10.16 -0.59
CA ILE A 151 10.20 -8.74 -0.89
C ILE A 151 9.07 -8.03 -0.13
N VAL A 152 9.38 -6.90 0.50
CA VAL A 152 8.38 -5.97 1.03
C VAL A 152 8.20 -4.87 0.00
N GLY A 153 6.96 -4.60 -0.41
CA GLY A 153 6.61 -3.59 -1.40
C GLY A 153 5.84 -2.41 -0.78
N TYR A 154 5.50 -1.44 -1.62
CA TYR A 154 4.67 -0.30 -1.26
C TYR A 154 3.25 -0.74 -0.85
N THR A 155 2.64 0.04 0.04
CA THR A 155 1.19 -0.05 0.31
C THR A 155 0.37 0.27 -0.96
N ASP A 156 -0.94 0.03 -0.89
CA ASP A 156 -1.90 0.65 -1.82
C ASP A 156 -1.89 2.17 -1.59
N ILE A 157 -1.40 2.95 -2.57
CA ILE A 157 -1.30 4.41 -2.50
C ILE A 157 -2.19 4.99 -3.58
N ARG A 158 -3.14 5.86 -3.18
CA ARG A 158 -4.03 6.58 -4.09
C ARG A 158 -3.85 8.09 -3.99
N PRO A 159 -2.90 8.68 -4.72
CA PRO A 159 -2.65 10.12 -4.74
C PRO A 159 -3.55 10.84 -5.75
N GLY A 160 -3.29 12.13 -5.95
CA GLY A 160 -3.90 12.93 -7.01
C GLY A 160 -5.41 13.02 -6.90
N GLY A 161 -6.13 12.76 -8.00
CA GLY A 161 -7.60 12.87 -8.03
C GLY A 161 -8.31 11.95 -7.03
N ASP A 162 -7.76 10.76 -6.76
CA ASP A 162 -8.33 9.85 -5.76
C ASP A 162 -8.22 10.42 -4.35
N ALA A 163 -7.08 11.01 -4.01
CA ALA A 163 -6.89 11.69 -2.71
C ALA A 163 -7.84 12.89 -2.57
N ILE A 164 -8.01 13.70 -3.63
CA ILE A 164 -8.96 14.81 -3.63
C ILE A 164 -10.39 14.31 -3.44
N ALA A 165 -10.76 13.19 -4.08
CA ALA A 165 -12.07 12.57 -3.92
C ALA A 165 -12.31 12.11 -2.47
N ALA A 166 -11.26 11.58 -1.82
CA ALA A 166 -11.29 11.25 -0.39
C ALA A 166 -11.46 12.49 0.49
N PHE A 167 -10.78 13.61 0.19
CA PHE A 167 -10.92 14.85 0.95
C PHE A 167 -12.30 15.49 0.83
N ARG A 168 -12.84 15.58 -0.40
CA ARG A 168 -13.99 16.41 -0.76
C ARG A 168 -15.32 15.67 -0.87
N HIS A 169 -15.27 14.34 -0.96
CA HIS A 169 -16.34 13.44 -1.43
C HIS A 169 -16.41 13.38 -2.98
N PRO A 170 -16.51 12.18 -3.61
CA PRO A 170 -16.44 12.05 -5.07
C PRO A 170 -17.54 12.80 -5.82
N GLN A 171 -18.78 12.78 -5.31
CA GLN A 171 -19.90 13.48 -5.95
C GLN A 171 -19.66 15.00 -5.98
N GLU A 172 -19.11 15.54 -4.90
CA GLU A 172 -18.86 16.97 -4.77
C GLU A 172 -17.68 17.40 -5.63
N LEU A 173 -16.61 16.59 -5.67
CA LEU A 173 -15.49 16.79 -6.57
C LEU A 173 -15.94 16.86 -8.04
N LEU A 174 -16.89 16.00 -8.44
CA LEU A 174 -17.45 16.05 -9.80
C LEU A 174 -18.14 17.38 -10.10
N LEU A 175 -18.89 17.94 -9.15
CA LEU A 175 -19.49 19.27 -9.31
C LEU A 175 -18.42 20.36 -9.37
N ASP A 176 -17.39 20.27 -8.51
CA ASP A 176 -16.26 21.18 -8.51
C ASP A 176 -15.50 21.19 -9.86
N THR A 177 -15.55 20.10 -10.66
CA THR A 177 -14.95 20.12 -12.02
C THR A 177 -15.60 21.10 -12.97
N ILE A 178 -16.86 21.45 -12.73
CA ILE A 178 -17.62 22.44 -13.51
C ILE A 178 -17.49 23.81 -12.86
N ASP A 179 -17.70 23.87 -11.54
CA ASP A 179 -17.86 25.13 -10.82
C ASP A 179 -16.50 25.77 -10.41
N ASN A 180 -15.47 24.96 -10.18
CA ASN A 180 -14.15 25.40 -9.70
C ASN A 180 -12.98 24.52 -10.20
N PRO A 181 -12.78 24.37 -11.52
CA PRO A 181 -11.70 23.54 -12.07
C PRO A 181 -10.30 24.04 -11.69
N GLU A 182 -10.12 25.35 -11.49
CA GLU A 182 -8.83 25.92 -11.12
C GLU A 182 -8.47 25.63 -9.65
N GLY A 183 -9.45 25.59 -8.75
CA GLY A 183 -9.24 25.16 -7.36
C GLY A 183 -8.78 23.70 -7.28
N ILE A 184 -9.37 22.82 -8.11
CA ILE A 184 -8.94 21.42 -8.19
C ILE A 184 -7.49 21.31 -8.67
N LYS A 185 -7.10 22.03 -9.72
CA LYS A 185 -5.72 21.99 -10.25
C LYS A 185 -4.70 22.43 -9.20
N LYS A 186 -4.96 23.54 -8.49
CA LYS A 186 -4.08 24.01 -7.42
C LYS A 186 -3.92 22.97 -6.30
N LEU A 187 -5.03 22.35 -5.88
CA LEU A 187 -4.99 21.29 -4.89
C LEU A 187 -4.25 20.05 -5.41
N LEU A 188 -4.44 19.70 -6.68
CA LEU A 188 -3.75 18.58 -7.32
C LEU A 188 -2.24 18.78 -7.35
N ASP A 189 -1.75 19.98 -7.63
CA ASP A 189 -0.32 20.29 -7.60
C ASP A 189 0.27 20.06 -6.20
N GLN A 190 -0.39 20.59 -5.15
CA GLN A 190 0.03 20.37 -3.75
C GLN A 190 0.04 18.89 -3.37
N VAL A 191 -1.04 18.17 -3.70
CA VAL A 191 -1.20 16.74 -3.39
C VAL A 191 -0.16 15.90 -4.14
N THR A 192 0.25 16.31 -5.34
CA THR A 192 1.29 15.64 -6.12
C THR A 192 2.66 15.81 -5.49
N ASP A 193 3.00 17.01 -5.03
CA ASP A 193 4.26 17.26 -4.30
C ASP A 193 4.34 16.44 -3.01
N ASP A 194 3.26 16.36 -2.25
CA ASP A 194 3.19 15.55 -1.05
C ASP A 194 3.21 14.05 -1.34
N PHE A 195 2.63 13.60 -2.46
CA PHE A 195 2.77 12.21 -2.91
C PHE A 195 4.23 11.85 -3.18
N PHE A 196 5.00 12.73 -3.84
CA PHE A 196 6.43 12.48 -4.02
C PHE A 196 7.16 12.34 -2.69
N ARG A 197 6.86 13.22 -1.72
CA ARG A 197 7.45 13.13 -0.36
C ARG A 197 7.10 11.81 0.33
N PHE A 198 5.84 11.36 0.23
CA PHE A 198 5.42 10.06 0.75
C PHE A 198 6.17 8.92 0.04
N TYR A 199 6.18 8.95 -1.29
CA TYR A 199 6.76 7.90 -2.12
C TYR A 199 8.27 7.77 -1.90
N GLU A 200 9.00 8.88 -1.87
CA GLU A 200 10.45 8.93 -1.63
C GLU A 200 10.80 8.35 -0.26
N PHE A 201 10.07 8.72 0.80
CA PHE A 201 10.31 8.15 2.13
C PHE A 201 10.18 6.63 2.14
N PHE A 202 9.08 6.09 1.60
CA PHE A 202 8.89 4.64 1.56
C PHE A 202 9.81 3.95 0.54
N HIS A 203 10.22 4.63 -0.52
CA HIS A 203 11.22 4.12 -1.45
C HIS A 203 12.58 3.93 -0.76
N GLU A 204 13.04 4.94 -0.03
CA GLU A 204 14.28 4.87 0.75
C GLU A 204 14.21 3.80 1.83
N LEU A 205 13.05 3.65 2.49
CA LEU A 205 12.84 2.63 3.50
C LEU A 205 12.86 1.19 2.95
N LEU A 206 12.40 1.00 1.70
CA LEU A 206 12.31 -0.31 1.06
C LEU A 206 13.58 -0.72 0.28
N SER A 207 14.50 0.21 0.04
CA SER A 207 15.74 0.01 -0.73
C SER A 207 16.88 -0.54 0.14
#